data_AF-A0A963HWY8-F1
#
_entry.id   AF-A0A963HWY8-F1
#
_cell.length_a   1.000
_cell.length_b   1.000
_cell.length_c   1.000
_cell.angle_alpha   90.00
_cell.angle_beta   90.00
_cell.angle_gamma   90.00
#
_symmetry.space_group_name_H-M   'P 1'
#
loop_
_entity.id
_entity.type
_entity.pdbx_description
1 polymer ?
#
loop_
_entity_poly.entity_id
_entity_poly.type
_entity_poly.pdbx_seq_one_letter_code
_entity_poly.pdbx_strand_id
1 'polypeptide(L)'
;LLNDTLERMLTLCKQATRIALIGPSAGCLPDALFARGVSSLGGSWVTDREGFIAALAAGEGWSRYARKCAVTPADWPGFDALRLRI
;
A
#
# COMPACT_ATOMS: atom_id res chain seq x y z
N LEU A 1 -3.96 9.49 2.11
CA LEU A 1 -5.08 8.54 2.32
C LEU A 1 -5.85 8.94 3.56
N LEU A 2 -5.25 8.80 4.75
CA LEU A 2 -5.89 9.17 6.03
C LEU A 2 -6.39 10.62 6.11
N ASN A 3 -5.76 11.52 5.37
CA ASN A 3 -6.07 12.95 5.31
C ASN A 3 -6.94 13.35 4.09
N ASP A 4 -7.50 12.37 3.37
CA ASP A 4 -8.43 12.59 2.26
C ASP A 4 -7.91 13.45 1.08
N THR A 5 -6.58 13.61 0.95
CA THR A 5 -6.01 14.46 -0.11
C THR A 5 -5.72 13.73 -1.42
N LEU A 6 -5.86 12.40 -1.47
CA LEU A 6 -5.41 11.61 -2.63
C LEU A 6 -6.08 12.06 -3.93
N GLU A 7 -7.41 12.14 -3.95
CA GLU A 7 -8.16 12.53 -5.16
C GLU A 7 -7.71 13.91 -5.66
N ARG A 8 -7.60 14.88 -4.76
CA ARG A 8 -7.10 16.22 -5.10
C ARG A 8 -5.71 16.14 -5.71
N MET A 9 -4.79 15.36 -5.13
CA MET A 9 -3.44 15.23 -5.68
C MET A 9 -3.43 14.60 -7.07
N LEU A 10 -4.25 13.56 -7.30
CA LEU A 10 -4.35 12.90 -8.61
C LEU A 10 -4.84 13.88 -9.69
N THR A 11 -5.79 14.77 -9.39
CA THR A 11 -6.25 15.80 -10.35
C THR A 11 -5.18 16.83 -10.74
N LEU A 12 -4.15 17.00 -9.92
CA LEU A 12 -3.01 17.89 -10.19
C LEU A 12 -1.93 17.17 -11.03
N CYS A 13 -1.89 15.85 -11.01
CA CYS A 13 -0.90 15.02 -11.71
C CYS A 13 -1.25 14.74 -13.19
N LYS A 14 -1.82 15.71 -13.93
CA LYS A 14 -2.38 15.50 -15.28
C LYS A 14 -1.39 14.99 -16.34
N GLN A 15 -0.10 15.27 -16.17
CA GLN A 15 0.97 14.86 -17.09
C GLN A 15 1.81 13.69 -16.54
N ALA A 16 1.50 13.19 -15.35
CA ALA A 16 2.24 12.08 -14.77
C ALA A 16 1.94 10.77 -15.53
N THR A 17 2.99 10.09 -15.98
CA THR A 17 2.88 8.76 -16.63
C THR A 17 2.98 7.61 -15.63
N ARG A 18 3.48 7.89 -14.42
CA ARG A 18 3.62 6.93 -13.31
C ARG A 18 3.32 7.65 -12.00
N ILE A 19 2.44 7.08 -11.18
CA ILE A 19 2.12 7.56 -9.84
C ILE A 19 2.40 6.42 -8.85
N ALA A 20 3.32 6.63 -7.92
CA ALA A 20 3.61 5.67 -6.85
C ALA A 20 3.01 6.16 -5.54
N LEU A 21 2.19 5.33 -4.89
CA LEU A 21 1.72 5.59 -3.52
C LEU A 21 2.55 4.77 -2.55
N ILE A 22 3.32 5.44 -1.68
CA ILE A 22 4.29 4.80 -0.81
C ILE A 22 3.98 5.12 0.66
N GLY A 23 3.98 4.08 1.50
CA GLY A 23 3.91 4.22 2.94
C GLY A 23 3.26 3.02 3.61
N PRO A 24 3.51 2.79 4.92
CA PRO A 24 2.84 1.73 5.68
C PRO A 24 1.30 1.89 5.72
N SER A 25 0.80 3.11 5.51
CA SER A 25 -0.63 3.41 5.43
C SER A 25 -1.27 3.08 4.07
N ALA A 26 -0.50 2.61 3.08
CA ALA A 26 -1.00 2.18 1.77
C ALA A 26 -1.50 0.72 1.76
N GLY A 27 -1.84 0.15 2.93
CA GLY A 27 -2.25 -1.25 3.10
C GLY A 27 -3.70 -1.58 2.72
N CYS A 28 -4.41 -0.70 2.01
CA CYS A 28 -5.75 -1.00 1.51
C CYS A 28 -5.72 -1.88 0.24
N LEU A 29 -6.88 -2.39 -0.18
CA LEU A 29 -6.98 -3.22 -1.39
C LEU A 29 -6.46 -2.46 -2.63
N PRO A 30 -5.46 -3.00 -3.36
CA PRO A 30 -4.86 -2.33 -4.51
C PRO A 30 -5.83 -1.96 -5.62
N ASP A 31 -6.89 -2.74 -5.81
CA ASP A 31 -7.90 -2.59 -6.87
C ASP A 31 -8.41 -1.14 -6.95
N ALA A 32 -8.80 -0.59 -5.81
CA ALA A 32 -9.40 0.73 -5.74
C ALA A 32 -8.38 1.84 -6.01
N LEU A 33 -7.09 1.63 -5.72
CA LEU A 33 -6.04 2.61 -5.97
C LEU A 33 -5.59 2.59 -7.42
N PHE A 34 -5.46 1.40 -8.01
CA PHE A 34 -5.13 1.23 -9.42
C PHE A 34 -6.24 1.79 -10.32
N ALA A 35 -7.51 1.59 -9.97
CA ALA A 35 -8.64 2.19 -10.69
C ALA A 35 -8.63 3.72 -10.71
N ARG A 36 -7.95 4.37 -9.74
CA ARG A 36 -7.78 5.83 -9.66
C ARG A 36 -6.53 6.35 -10.39
N GLY A 37 -5.78 5.48 -11.07
CA GLY A 37 -4.58 5.85 -11.83
C GLY A 37 -3.28 5.77 -11.05
N VAL A 38 -3.28 5.22 -9.82
CA VAL A 38 -2.03 4.85 -9.15
C VAL A 38 -1.37 3.72 -9.94
N SER A 39 -0.08 3.82 -10.23
CA SER A 39 0.67 2.87 -11.05
C SER A 39 1.44 1.83 -10.24
N SER A 40 1.76 2.14 -8.99
CA SER A 40 2.41 1.20 -8.06
C SER A 40 2.12 1.56 -6.60
N LEU A 41 2.10 0.53 -5.75
CA LEU A 41 1.95 0.65 -4.31
C LEU A 41 3.21 0.16 -3.63
N GLY A 42 3.80 1.01 -2.79
CA GLY A 42 4.94 0.67 -1.93
C GLY A 42 4.51 0.58 -0.48
N GLY A 43 4.69 -0.57 0.14
CA GLY A 43 4.21 -0.84 1.50
C GLY A 43 5.25 -1.51 2.39
N SER A 44 4.80 -1.92 3.57
CA SER A 44 5.55 -2.79 4.46
C SER A 44 4.73 -4.04 4.70
N TRP A 45 5.33 -5.20 4.44
CA TRP A 45 4.75 -6.51 4.75
C TRP A 45 5.25 -6.94 6.13
N VAL A 46 4.34 -7.08 7.09
CA VAL A 46 4.68 -7.53 8.45
C VAL A 46 5.11 -8.99 8.39
N THR A 47 6.32 -9.28 8.84
CA THR A 47 6.90 -10.64 8.88
C THR A 47 6.84 -11.25 10.28
N ASP A 48 6.75 -10.41 11.31
CA ASP A 48 6.57 -10.81 12.70
C ASP A 48 5.49 -9.93 13.32
N ARG A 49 4.32 -10.53 13.58
CA ARG A 49 3.16 -9.84 14.13
C ARG A 49 3.40 -9.37 15.57
N GLU A 50 3.95 -10.23 16.41
CA GLU A 50 4.07 -9.96 17.85
C GLU A 50 5.09 -8.86 18.09
N GLY A 51 6.26 -8.97 17.46
CA GLY A 51 7.30 -7.96 17.52
C GLY A 51 6.84 -6.61 16.97
N PHE A 52 6.10 -6.60 15.86
CA PHE A 52 5.55 -5.39 15.27
C PHE A 52 4.57 -4.68 16.23
N ILE A 53 3.64 -5.42 16.85
CA ILE A 53 2.67 -4.88 17.82
C ILE A 53 3.40 -4.34 19.06
N ALA A 54 4.37 -5.08 19.59
CA ALA A 54 5.13 -4.67 20.76
C ALA A 54 5.91 -3.36 20.53
N ALA A 55 6.62 -3.25 19.39
CA ALA A 55 7.33 -2.01 19.05
C ALA A 55 6.37 -0.84 18.83
N LEU A 56 5.23 -1.04 18.17
CA LEU A 56 4.22 0.00 18.03
C LEU A 56 3.69 0.48 19.38
N ALA A 57 3.37 -0.45 20.30
CA ALA A 57 2.89 -0.12 21.63
C ALA A 57 3.94 0.64 22.47
N ALA A 58 5.22 0.35 22.25
CA ALA A 58 6.34 1.03 22.90
C ALA A 58 6.74 2.37 22.23
N GLY A 59 6.15 2.71 21.08
CA GLY A 59 6.53 3.90 20.30
C GLY A 59 7.90 3.77 19.60
N GLU A 60 8.39 2.54 19.43
CA GLU A 60 9.67 2.22 18.83
C GLU A 60 9.60 2.02 17.31
N GLY A 61 10.76 2.03 16.65
CA GLY A 61 10.88 1.67 15.25
C GLY A 61 10.55 0.19 15.01
N TRP A 62 9.48 -0.07 14.24
CA TRP A 62 9.01 -1.43 13.91
C TRP A 62 9.62 -2.03 12.64
N SER A 63 10.49 -1.30 11.93
CA SER A 63 11.03 -1.69 10.61
C SER A 63 11.68 -3.06 10.57
N ARG A 64 12.26 -3.55 11.67
CA ARG A 64 12.89 -4.89 11.75
C ARG A 64 11.88 -6.05 11.68
N TYR A 65 10.60 -5.77 11.94
CA TYR A 65 9.52 -6.76 11.94
C TYR A 65 8.69 -6.74 10.66
N ALA A 66 9.16 -6.00 9.65
CA ALA A 66 8.53 -5.91 8.36
C ALA A 66 9.58 -5.85 7.24
N ARG A 67 9.17 -6.16 6.03
CA ARG A 67 9.98 -5.95 4.82
C ARG A 67 9.28 -4.98 3.88
N LYS A 68 10.05 -4.27 3.06
CA LYS A 68 9.49 -3.45 2.00
C LYS A 68 8.89 -4.35 0.92
N CYS A 69 7.72 -3.97 0.43
CA CYS A 69 7.07 -4.60 -0.72
C CYS A 69 6.65 -3.54 -1.72
N ALA A 70 6.59 -3.93 -2.98
CA ALA A 70 6.01 -3.14 -4.06
C ALA A 70 5.06 -4.03 -4.86
N VAL A 71 3.92 -3.47 -5.24
CA VAL A 71 2.91 -4.16 -6.05
C VAL A 71 2.54 -3.26 -7.22
N THR A 72 2.51 -3.84 -8.42
CA THR A 72 2.00 -3.21 -9.64
C THR A 72 0.74 -3.93 -10.12
N PRO A 73 -0.01 -3.38 -11.09
CA PRO A 73 -1.13 -4.08 -11.70
C PRO A 73 -0.76 -5.46 -12.29
N ALA A 74 0.50 -5.67 -12.71
CA ALA A 74 0.95 -6.95 -13.22
C ALA A 74 1.11 -8.01 -12.11
N ASP A 75 1.39 -7.59 -10.88
CA ASP A 75 1.59 -8.47 -9.72
C ASP A 75 0.27 -8.77 -8.99
N TRP A 76 -0.80 -8.04 -9.30
CA TRP A 76 -2.08 -8.10 -8.60
C TRP A 76 -3.20 -8.62 -9.53
N PRO A 77 -3.61 -9.90 -9.43
CA PRO A 77 -4.62 -10.48 -10.31
C PRO A 77 -6.05 -9.98 -10.01
N GLY A 78 -6.23 -9.08 -9.04
CA GLY A 78 -7.52 -8.61 -8.57
C GLY A 78 -7.98 -9.33 -7.30
N PHE A 79 -8.68 -8.61 -6.42
CA PHE A 79 -9.16 -9.18 -5.15
C PHE A 79 -10.10 -10.37 -5.38
N ASP A 80 -11.04 -10.27 -6.33
CA ASP A 80 -11.98 -11.34 -6.64
C ASP A 80 -11.27 -12.62 -7.11
N ALA A 81 -10.24 -12.49 -7.96
CA ALA A 81 -9.45 -13.62 -8.42
C ALA A 81 -8.65 -14.27 -7.28
N LEU A 82 -8.13 -13.48 -6.33
CA LEU A 82 -7.46 -13.99 -5.14
C LEU A 82 -8.42 -14.69 -4.19
N ARG A 83 -9.63 -14.14 -4.00
CA ARG A 83 -10.66 -14.70 -3.11
C ARG A 83 -11.10 -16.10 -3.54
N LEU A 84 -11.04 -16.41 -4.84
CA LEU A 84 -11.38 -17.73 -5.37
C LEU A 84 -10.27 -18.79 -5.17
N ARG A 85 -9.09 -18.41 -4.67
CA ARG A 85 -7.93 -19.32 -4.47
C ARG A 85 -7.79 -19.80 -3.02
N ILE A 86 -8.69 -19.39 -2.15
CA ILE A 86 -8.70 -19.64 -0.70
C ILE A 86 -10.01 -20.33 -0.34
#